data_AF-A0A371YTQ1-F1
#
_entry.id   AF-A0A371YTQ1-F1
#
_cell.length_a   1.000
_cell.length_b   1.000
_cell.length_c   1.000
_cell.angle_alpha   90.00
_cell.angle_beta   90.00
_cell.angle_gamma   90.00
#
_symmetry.space_group_name_H-M   'P 1'
#
loop_
_entity.id
_entity.type
_entity.pdbx_description
1 polymer ?
#
loop_
_entity_poly.entity_id
_entity_poly.type
_entity_poly.pdbx_seq_one_letter_code
_entity_poly.pdbx_strand_id
1 'polypeptide(L)'
;MQRKLILSVMILSLFACSKPEKNTVDPELEKIQLPEQIENTKTMSQGLTFDDIPNEKTVYETIEANNIDENEVLMNILQTQLLKDQFELFEKESGNAWSENDCHLNKIIQVKGQGLRTYTAKSKIGIGDKNNIFPDFTLLVFDFDHEQQAIQHFATLASAVSSNGFCNGKAPEKIVRHQNEIFYFTTRAEMFRTYINRYADFIEQQK
;
A
#
# COMPACT_ATOMS: atom_id res chain seq x y z
N MET A 1 -45.68 62.77 7.53
CA MET A 1 -46.64 62.43 8.61
C MET A 1 -47.57 61.34 8.09
N GLN A 2 -47.35 60.08 8.45
CA GLN A 2 -48.33 58.99 8.40
C GLN A 2 -47.78 57.79 9.19
N ARG A 3 -48.70 56.94 9.65
CA ARG A 3 -48.68 56.25 10.96
C ARG A 3 -47.93 54.92 10.96
N LYS A 4 -47.50 54.57 12.17
CA LYS A 4 -46.93 53.30 12.64
C LYS A 4 -47.79 52.09 12.24
N LEU A 5 -47.15 50.96 11.92
CA LEU A 5 -47.56 49.66 12.44
C LEU A 5 -46.31 48.78 12.64
N ILE A 6 -46.04 48.46 13.90
CA ILE A 6 -45.06 47.48 14.35
C ILE A 6 -45.81 46.16 14.44
N LEU A 7 -45.34 45.11 13.78
CA LEU A 7 -45.81 43.75 14.02
C LEU A 7 -44.64 42.89 14.48
N SER A 8 -44.52 42.76 15.80
CA SER A 8 -43.70 41.77 16.47
C SER A 8 -44.37 40.40 16.34
N VAL A 9 -43.66 39.40 15.80
CA VAL A 9 -44.09 38.00 15.87
C VAL A 9 -43.21 37.29 16.88
N MET A 10 -43.87 36.76 17.91
CA MET A 10 -43.28 36.02 19.03
C MET A 10 -42.70 34.68 18.60
N ILE A 11 -41.62 34.34 19.28
CA ILE A 11 -40.96 33.03 19.35
C ILE A 11 -41.88 32.02 20.04
N LEU A 12 -42.05 30.85 19.45
CA LEU A 12 -42.52 29.63 20.13
C LEU A 12 -41.55 28.50 19.81
N SER A 13 -40.57 28.35 20.70
CA SER A 13 -39.70 27.18 20.82
C SER A 13 -40.49 26.02 21.44
N LEU A 14 -40.68 24.93 20.71
CA LEU A 14 -41.12 23.66 21.27
C LEU A 14 -39.89 22.77 21.50
N PHE A 15 -39.57 22.57 22.78
CA PHE A 15 -38.77 21.44 23.22
C PHE A 15 -39.62 20.18 23.12
N ALA A 16 -39.16 19.20 22.32
CA ALA A 16 -39.61 17.82 22.42
C ALA A 16 -38.39 16.91 22.43
N CYS A 17 -38.12 16.33 23.60
CA CYS A 17 -37.21 15.20 23.77
C CYS A 17 -37.87 13.95 23.19
N SER A 18 -37.31 13.37 22.12
CA SER A 18 -37.62 12.00 21.70
C SER A 18 -36.40 11.11 21.91
N LYS A 19 -36.59 10.08 22.74
CA LYS A 19 -35.68 8.94 22.98
C LYS A 19 -35.40 8.19 21.67
N PRO A 20 -34.28 7.43 21.58
CA PRO A 20 -33.93 6.71 20.35
C PRO A 20 -34.91 5.55 20.16
N GLU A 21 -35.66 5.60 19.07
CA GLU A 21 -36.53 4.52 18.64
C GLU A 21 -35.70 3.46 17.92
N LYS A 22 -35.83 2.23 18.40
CA LYS A 22 -35.29 1.00 17.80
C LYS A 22 -35.88 0.87 16.40
N ASN A 23 -35.06 1.03 15.36
CA ASN A 23 -35.44 0.59 14.03
C ASN A 23 -35.47 -0.94 14.02
N THR A 24 -36.69 -1.46 14.02
CA THR A 24 -37.06 -2.82 13.63
C THR A 24 -36.67 -3.03 12.17
N VAL A 25 -35.75 -3.97 11.94
CA VAL A 25 -35.40 -4.48 10.62
C VAL A 25 -36.51 -5.43 10.16
N ASP A 26 -36.92 -5.25 8.91
CA ASP A 26 -37.89 -6.06 8.17
C ASP A 26 -37.51 -7.56 8.17
N PRO A 27 -38.40 -8.51 8.55
CA PRO A 27 -38.05 -9.93 8.73
C PRO A 27 -37.77 -10.73 7.45
N GLU A 28 -37.72 -10.09 6.27
CA GLU A 28 -37.47 -10.79 5.00
C GLU A 28 -36.05 -10.55 4.42
N LEU A 29 -35.17 -9.84 5.14
CA LEU A 29 -33.76 -9.64 4.77
C LEU A 29 -32.76 -10.44 5.62
N GLU A 30 -33.22 -11.43 6.38
CA GLU A 30 -32.39 -12.25 7.29
C GLU A 30 -32.23 -13.71 6.80
N LYS A 31 -32.10 -13.90 5.48
CA LYS A 31 -31.67 -15.17 4.86
C LYS A 31 -30.32 -15.03 4.15
N ILE A 32 -29.30 -14.57 4.87
CA ILE A 32 -27.93 -15.00 4.61
C ILE A 32 -27.29 -15.24 5.98
N GLN A 33 -27.57 -16.42 6.54
CA GLN A 33 -26.95 -16.90 7.77
C GLN A 33 -25.44 -17.07 7.56
N LEU A 34 -24.67 -16.34 8.35
CA LEU A 34 -23.27 -16.67 8.65
C LEU A 34 -23.28 -17.96 9.49
N PRO A 35 -22.57 -19.03 9.12
CA PRO A 35 -22.57 -20.25 9.93
C PRO A 35 -21.88 -20.02 11.27
N GLU A 36 -22.62 -20.40 12.31
CA GLU A 36 -22.20 -20.57 13.70
C GLU A 36 -21.05 -21.60 13.80
N GLN A 37 -20.23 -21.45 14.84
CA GLN A 37 -19.00 -22.20 15.01
C GLN A 37 -19.22 -23.72 15.10
N ILE A 38 -18.53 -24.44 14.21
CA ILE A 38 -18.22 -25.86 14.38
C ILE A 38 -16.70 -25.94 14.58
N GLU A 39 -16.28 -26.22 15.81
CA GLU A 39 -14.99 -26.88 16.05
C GLU A 39 -15.00 -28.22 15.31
N ASN A 40 -14.33 -28.30 14.16
CA ASN A 40 -13.44 -29.40 13.79
C ASN A 40 -12.85 -29.19 12.39
N THR A 41 -11.52 -29.21 12.37
CA THR A 41 -10.62 -29.38 11.22
C THR A 41 -10.67 -28.31 10.13
N LYS A 42 -9.96 -27.21 10.39
CA LYS A 42 -9.64 -26.13 9.45
C LYS A 42 -8.75 -26.66 8.30
N THR A 43 -9.34 -27.19 7.25
CA THR A 43 -8.70 -27.18 5.92
C THR A 43 -8.98 -25.80 5.33
N MET A 44 -8.16 -24.80 5.68
CA MET A 44 -8.02 -23.64 4.81
C MET A 44 -7.60 -24.19 3.44
N SER A 45 -8.29 -23.84 2.35
CA SER A 45 -7.75 -24.12 1.03
C SER A 45 -6.42 -23.37 0.94
N GLN A 46 -5.32 -24.08 1.14
CA GLN A 46 -3.99 -23.49 1.04
C GLN A 46 -3.84 -23.07 -0.43
N GLY A 47 -3.90 -21.76 -0.68
CA GLY A 47 -3.45 -21.21 -1.96
C GLY A 47 -1.99 -21.58 -2.19
N LEU A 48 -1.50 -21.38 -3.42
CA LEU A 48 -0.10 -21.66 -3.73
C LEU A 48 0.82 -20.84 -2.81
N THR A 49 2.01 -21.37 -2.58
CA THR A 49 3.08 -20.72 -1.81
C THR A 49 4.30 -20.51 -2.70
N PHE A 50 5.34 -19.88 -2.14
CA PHE A 50 6.61 -19.72 -2.85
C PHE A 50 7.19 -21.05 -3.34
N ASP A 51 7.06 -22.13 -2.57
CA ASP A 51 7.60 -23.45 -2.95
C ASP A 51 6.77 -24.14 -4.06
N ASP A 52 5.55 -23.68 -4.31
CA ASP A 52 4.66 -24.24 -5.33
C ASP A 52 4.83 -23.56 -6.70
N ILE A 53 5.57 -22.45 -6.79
CA ILE A 53 5.77 -21.65 -8.00
C ILE A 53 7.28 -21.49 -8.27
N PRO A 54 7.77 -21.77 -9.50
CA PRO A 54 7.01 -22.13 -10.69
C PRO A 54 6.63 -23.61 -10.78
N ASN A 55 5.51 -23.88 -11.45
CA ASN A 55 5.02 -25.20 -11.85
C ASN A 55 4.55 -25.17 -13.33
N GLU A 56 4.03 -26.30 -13.81
CA GLU A 56 3.59 -26.49 -15.21
C GLU A 56 2.47 -25.53 -15.67
N LYS A 57 1.74 -24.92 -14.73
CA LYS A 57 0.64 -23.97 -15.00
C LYS A 57 1.06 -22.52 -14.76
N THR A 58 2.32 -22.26 -14.39
CA THR A 58 2.77 -20.91 -14.06
C THR A 58 2.78 -20.01 -15.28
N VAL A 59 2.13 -18.86 -15.17
CA VAL A 59 2.10 -17.82 -16.19
C VAL A 59 3.24 -16.84 -15.94
N TYR A 60 3.93 -16.41 -16.99
CA TYR A 60 4.96 -15.39 -16.89
C TYR A 60 4.46 -14.09 -17.51
N GLU A 61 4.57 -13.00 -16.77
CA GLU A 61 4.26 -11.65 -17.25
C GLU A 61 5.54 -10.81 -17.17
N THR A 62 5.79 -10.00 -18.20
CA THR A 62 6.90 -9.04 -18.20
C THR A 62 6.35 -7.63 -18.30
N ILE A 63 6.78 -6.77 -17.38
CA ILE A 63 6.51 -5.34 -17.34
C ILE A 63 7.84 -4.66 -17.70
N GLU A 64 7.85 -3.87 -18.76
CA GLU A 64 9.02 -3.08 -19.14
C GLU A 64 8.93 -1.69 -18.49
N ALA A 65 9.91 -1.36 -17.67
CA ALA A 65 10.12 -0.05 -17.08
C ALA A 65 10.96 0.82 -18.03
N ASN A 66 10.44 2.00 -18.35
CA ASN A 66 10.94 2.90 -19.38
C ASN A 66 12.03 3.82 -18.85
N ASN A 67 13.07 4.07 -19.64
CA ASN A 67 14.06 5.09 -19.31
C ASN A 67 13.48 6.48 -19.60
N ILE A 68 12.99 7.14 -18.56
CA ILE A 68 12.52 8.52 -18.60
C ILE A 68 13.31 9.34 -17.58
N ASP A 69 13.19 10.65 -17.66
CA ASP A 69 13.76 11.53 -16.65
C ASP A 69 13.13 11.25 -15.28
N GLU A 70 13.98 11.09 -14.27
CA GLU A 70 13.57 10.89 -12.88
C GLU A 70 12.69 12.06 -12.41
N ASN A 71 11.69 11.76 -11.57
CA ASN A 71 10.98 12.78 -10.82
C ASN A 71 11.87 13.38 -9.71
N GLU A 72 12.84 14.19 -10.11
CA GLU A 72 13.85 14.77 -9.23
C GLU A 72 13.21 15.55 -8.08
N VAL A 73 12.07 16.19 -8.30
CA VAL A 73 11.36 16.95 -7.26
C VAL A 73 10.88 16.02 -6.16
N LEU A 74 10.16 14.95 -6.50
CA LEU A 74 9.67 13.98 -5.52
C LEU A 74 10.83 13.28 -4.81
N MET A 75 11.85 12.88 -5.55
CA MET A 75 13.00 12.16 -4.99
C MET A 75 13.83 13.05 -4.05
N ASN A 76 14.01 14.34 -4.38
CA ASN A 76 14.63 15.31 -3.48
C ASN A 76 13.79 15.54 -2.22
N ILE A 77 12.47 15.59 -2.33
CA ILE A 77 11.55 15.72 -1.19
C ILE A 77 11.67 14.49 -0.27
N LEU A 78 11.65 13.28 -0.85
CA LEU A 78 11.83 12.03 -0.13
C LEU A 78 13.20 11.98 0.57
N GLN A 79 14.28 12.29 -0.15
CA GLN A 79 15.63 12.32 0.41
C GLN A 79 15.73 13.34 1.56
N THR A 80 15.13 14.51 1.41
CA THR A 80 15.08 15.53 2.48
C THR A 80 14.34 15.01 3.71
N GLN A 81 13.22 14.31 3.52
CA GLN A 81 12.48 13.72 4.64
C GLN A 81 13.28 12.61 5.33
N LEU A 82 13.94 11.73 4.55
CA LEU A 82 14.84 10.70 5.07
C LEU A 82 15.98 11.30 5.91
N LEU A 83 16.63 12.36 5.41
CA LEU A 83 17.70 13.05 6.13
C LEU A 83 17.22 13.65 7.46
N LYS A 84 16.04 14.26 7.49
CA LYS A 84 15.42 14.76 8.76
C LYS A 84 15.22 13.63 9.76
N ASP A 85 14.78 12.47 9.25
CA ASP A 85 14.57 11.25 10.04
C ASP A 85 15.86 10.47 10.32
N GLN A 86 17.03 11.04 10.02
CA GLN A 86 18.37 10.46 10.24
C GLN A 86 18.63 9.19 9.42
N PHE A 87 18.05 9.10 8.22
CA PHE A 87 18.39 8.11 7.21
C PHE A 87 19.33 8.68 6.15
N GLU A 88 20.17 7.80 5.59
CA GLU A 88 20.88 8.04 4.34
C GLU A 88 20.27 7.18 3.24
N LEU A 89 20.08 7.78 2.06
CA LEU A 89 19.59 7.09 0.87
C LEU A 89 20.77 6.91 -0.09
N PHE A 90 21.03 5.66 -0.47
CA PHE A 90 22.08 5.31 -1.40
C PHE A 90 21.46 4.71 -2.64
N GLU A 91 21.68 5.31 -3.79
CA GLU A 91 21.44 4.63 -5.05
C GLU A 91 22.42 3.46 -5.18
N LYS A 92 21.90 2.32 -5.61
CA LYS A 92 22.72 1.17 -5.97
C LYS A 92 22.76 1.10 -7.49
N GLU A 93 23.92 0.80 -8.06
CA GLU A 93 23.99 0.24 -9.41
C GLU A 93 23.22 -1.09 -9.38
N SER A 94 21.93 -1.06 -9.72
CA SER A 94 21.08 -2.24 -9.72
C SER A 94 21.07 -2.92 -11.08
N GLY A 95 20.79 -4.22 -11.06
CA GLY A 95 20.40 -4.94 -12.27
C GLY A 95 19.10 -4.37 -12.82
N ASN A 96 18.92 -4.50 -14.13
CA ASN A 96 17.75 -4.00 -14.87
C ASN A 96 16.57 -4.99 -14.81
N ALA A 97 16.44 -5.73 -13.70
CA ALA A 97 15.41 -6.74 -13.51
C ALA A 97 15.07 -6.95 -12.02
N TRP A 98 13.78 -7.11 -11.75
CA TRP A 98 13.19 -7.53 -10.47
C TRP A 98 11.99 -8.45 -10.75
N SER A 99 11.57 -9.28 -9.80
CA SER A 99 10.44 -10.18 -9.99
C SER A 99 9.64 -10.40 -8.72
N GLU A 100 8.34 -10.65 -8.90
CA GLU A 100 7.38 -10.96 -7.86
C GLU A 100 6.51 -12.15 -8.25
N ASN A 101 6.22 -13.02 -7.31
CA ASN A 101 5.23 -14.08 -7.49
C ASN A 101 3.84 -13.57 -7.07
N ASP A 102 2.83 -13.89 -7.90
CA ASP A 102 1.42 -13.84 -7.52
C ASP A 102 0.93 -15.28 -7.36
N CYS A 103 0.87 -15.73 -6.11
CA CYS A 103 0.46 -17.09 -5.78
C CYS A 103 -1.06 -17.33 -5.93
N HIS A 104 -1.87 -16.28 -5.99
CA HIS A 104 -3.30 -16.44 -6.27
C HIS A 104 -3.54 -16.77 -7.74
N LEU A 105 -2.75 -16.16 -8.63
CA LEU A 105 -2.90 -16.30 -10.07
C LEU A 105 -1.92 -17.30 -10.69
N ASN A 106 -1.08 -17.96 -9.88
CA ASN A 106 0.02 -18.81 -10.34
C ASN A 106 0.89 -18.09 -11.39
N LYS A 107 1.31 -16.86 -11.07
CA LYS A 107 1.99 -15.98 -12.01
C LYS A 107 3.33 -15.52 -11.44
N ILE A 108 4.35 -15.44 -12.28
CA ILE A 108 5.60 -14.74 -11.99
C ILE A 108 5.63 -13.48 -12.84
N ILE A 109 5.67 -12.33 -12.19
CA ILE A 109 5.77 -11.01 -12.82
C ILE A 109 7.24 -10.60 -12.79
N GLN A 110 7.79 -10.25 -13.93
CA GLN A 110 9.15 -9.73 -14.05
C GLN A 110 9.06 -8.26 -14.47
N VAL A 111 9.63 -7.35 -13.69
CA VAL A 111 9.84 -5.96 -14.09
C VAL A 111 11.26 -5.84 -14.61
N LYS A 112 11.45 -5.34 -15.82
CA LYS A 112 12.76 -5.19 -16.46
C LYS A 112 12.90 -3.86 -17.15
N GLY A 113 14.13 -3.47 -17.50
CA GLY A 113 14.40 -2.27 -18.27
C GLY A 113 15.23 -1.25 -17.53
N GLN A 114 15.57 -0.17 -18.23
CA GLN A 114 16.43 0.89 -17.73
C GLN A 114 15.69 1.88 -16.81
N GLY A 115 14.35 1.84 -16.78
CA GLY A 115 13.52 2.60 -15.83
C GLY A 115 13.40 1.97 -14.44
N LEU A 116 14.27 1.00 -14.12
CA LEU A 116 14.32 0.35 -12.82
C LEU A 116 15.45 0.95 -12.00
N ARG A 117 15.09 1.75 -10.99
CA ARG A 117 16.05 2.35 -10.06
C ARG A 117 15.96 1.69 -8.70
N THR A 118 17.10 1.39 -8.07
CA THR A 118 17.13 0.79 -6.73
C THR A 118 17.91 1.66 -5.76
N TYR A 119 17.28 1.94 -4.64
CA TYR A 119 17.88 2.66 -3.53
C TYR A 119 17.88 1.80 -2.27
N THR A 120 18.81 2.09 -1.37
CA THR A 120 18.83 1.54 -0.02
C THR A 120 18.86 2.68 0.97
N ALA A 121 17.90 2.70 1.87
CA ALA A 121 17.85 3.64 2.97
C ALA A 121 18.38 2.98 4.24
N LYS A 122 19.28 3.65 4.95
CA LYS A 122 19.85 3.17 6.23
C LYS A 122 19.74 4.22 7.30
N SER A 123 19.20 3.86 8.45
CA SER A 123 19.15 4.73 9.63
C SER A 123 20.54 4.89 10.24
N LYS A 124 20.88 6.13 10.63
CA LYS A 124 22.04 6.44 11.49
C LYS A 124 21.73 6.20 12.97
N ILE A 125 20.46 6.13 13.33
CA ILE A 125 20.00 5.90 14.69
C ILE A 125 19.61 4.42 14.83
N GLY A 126 20.29 3.74 15.75
CA GLY A 126 19.91 2.39 16.15
C GLY A 126 18.73 2.42 17.12
N ILE A 127 17.94 1.35 17.11
CA ILE A 127 16.79 1.12 17.99
C ILE A 127 17.03 -0.08 18.92
N GLY A 128 16.08 -0.33 19.81
CA GLY A 128 16.13 -1.36 20.86
C GLY A 128 16.97 -0.92 22.06
N ASP A 129 16.97 -1.73 23.13
CA ASP A 129 17.57 -1.35 24.43
C ASP A 129 19.04 -0.95 24.35
N LYS A 130 19.78 -1.46 23.36
CA LYS A 130 21.21 -1.22 23.15
C LYS A 130 21.52 -0.29 21.96
N ASN A 131 20.50 0.25 21.29
CA ASN A 131 20.63 1.07 20.08
C ASN A 131 21.57 0.45 19.01
N ASN A 132 21.54 -0.87 18.87
CA ASN A 132 22.44 -1.61 17.98
C ASN A 132 21.72 -2.27 16.80
N ILE A 133 20.41 -2.04 16.67
CA ILE A 133 19.59 -2.51 15.54
C ILE A 133 19.31 -1.30 14.67
N PHE A 134 19.88 -1.24 13.47
CA PHE A 134 19.70 -0.10 12.58
C PHE A 134 18.64 -0.44 11.54
N PRO A 135 17.50 0.29 11.52
CA PRO A 135 16.50 0.14 10.48
C PRO A 135 17.08 0.41 9.10
N ASP A 136 16.74 -0.45 8.16
CA ASP A 136 17.08 -0.32 6.75
C ASP A 136 15.95 -0.82 5.87
N PHE A 137 15.86 -0.31 4.65
CA PHE A 137 14.94 -0.80 3.64
C PHE A 137 15.48 -0.57 2.23
N THR A 138 14.98 -1.36 1.30
CA THR A 138 15.18 -1.20 -0.13
C THR A 138 13.97 -0.49 -0.72
N LEU A 139 14.23 0.47 -1.60
CA LEU A 139 13.23 1.10 -2.45
C LEU A 139 13.57 0.77 -3.90
N LEU A 140 12.62 0.18 -4.63
CA LEU A 140 12.67 0.08 -6.07
C LEU A 140 11.69 1.10 -6.66
N VAL A 141 12.10 1.80 -7.71
CA VAL A 141 11.25 2.72 -8.47
C VAL A 141 11.16 2.19 -9.90
N PHE A 142 9.92 2.07 -10.39
CA PHE A 142 9.61 1.62 -11.75
C PHE A 142 8.99 2.78 -12.52
N ASP A 143 9.68 3.20 -13.57
CA ASP A 143 9.27 4.34 -14.39
C ASP A 143 8.49 3.88 -15.63
N PHE A 144 7.45 4.62 -15.99
CA PHE A 144 6.62 4.35 -17.18
C PHE A 144 6.42 5.62 -18.00
N ASP A 145 6.29 5.48 -19.32
CA ASP A 145 6.12 6.64 -20.22
C ASP A 145 4.87 7.46 -19.89
N HIS A 146 3.82 6.79 -19.39
CA HIS A 146 2.51 7.38 -19.17
C HIS A 146 1.88 6.93 -17.85
N GLU A 147 1.14 7.84 -17.20
CA GLU A 147 0.43 7.54 -15.95
C GLU A 147 -0.54 6.35 -16.08
N GLN A 148 -1.18 6.18 -17.24
CA GLN A 148 -2.09 5.05 -17.47
C GLN A 148 -1.37 3.71 -17.43
N GLN A 149 -0.12 3.63 -17.89
CA GLN A 149 0.69 2.42 -17.78
C GLN A 149 1.01 2.14 -16.31
N ALA A 150 1.43 3.15 -15.57
CA ALA A 150 1.69 3.02 -14.13
C ALA A 150 0.43 2.58 -13.36
N ILE A 151 -0.77 3.09 -13.70
CA ILE A 151 -2.03 2.64 -13.10
C ILE A 151 -2.28 1.15 -13.37
N GLN A 152 -2.13 0.70 -14.62
CA GLN A 152 -2.34 -0.69 -15.00
C GLN A 152 -1.34 -1.62 -14.31
N HIS A 153 -0.04 -1.29 -14.39
CA HIS A 153 1.02 -2.10 -13.80
C HIS A 153 0.98 -2.09 -12.27
N PHE A 154 0.56 -0.98 -11.65
CA PHE A 154 0.34 -0.93 -10.21
C PHE A 154 -0.74 -1.90 -9.76
N ALA A 155 -1.84 -2.01 -10.49
CA ALA A 155 -2.89 -2.99 -10.15
C ALA A 155 -2.36 -4.43 -10.19
N THR A 156 -1.58 -4.79 -11.23
CA THR A 156 -0.95 -6.10 -11.34
C THR A 156 0.03 -6.37 -10.19
N LEU A 157 0.93 -5.43 -9.91
CA LEU A 157 1.96 -5.58 -8.88
C LEU A 157 1.37 -5.56 -7.47
N ALA A 158 0.38 -4.70 -7.20
CA ALA A 158 -0.30 -4.65 -5.91
C ALA A 158 -1.06 -5.95 -5.61
N SER A 159 -1.66 -6.58 -6.62
CA SER A 159 -2.24 -7.93 -6.50
C SER A 159 -1.19 -8.92 -6.01
N ALA A 160 -0.03 -8.97 -6.66
CA ALA A 160 1.05 -9.89 -6.31
C ALA A 160 1.62 -9.66 -4.90
N VAL A 161 1.86 -8.40 -4.52
CA VAL A 161 2.29 -8.02 -3.16
C VAL A 161 1.28 -8.42 -2.10
N SER A 162 -0.01 -8.35 -2.42
CA SER A 162 -1.09 -8.76 -1.52
C SER A 162 -1.38 -10.27 -1.54
N SER A 163 -0.68 -11.05 -2.36
CA SER A 163 -0.94 -12.48 -2.49
C SER A 163 -0.67 -13.20 -1.17
N ASN A 164 -1.58 -14.11 -0.81
CA ASN A 164 -1.59 -14.74 0.52
C ASN A 164 -0.39 -15.68 0.70
N GLY A 165 -0.01 -15.88 1.96
CA GLY A 165 1.06 -16.80 2.35
C GLY A 165 2.43 -16.15 2.27
N PHE A 166 3.49 -16.94 2.45
CA PHE A 166 4.86 -16.49 2.26
C PHE A 166 5.24 -16.52 0.77
N CYS A 167 4.37 -16.01 -0.11
CA CYS A 167 4.49 -16.13 -1.58
C CYS A 167 5.79 -15.53 -2.12
N ASN A 168 6.27 -14.46 -1.49
CA ASN A 168 7.54 -13.78 -1.79
C ASN A 168 8.46 -13.79 -0.56
N GLY A 169 8.33 -14.83 0.26
CA GLY A 169 9.06 -14.98 1.50
C GLY A 169 8.42 -14.23 2.67
N LYS A 170 9.24 -13.84 3.65
CA LYS A 170 8.81 -13.21 4.92
C LYS A 170 9.12 -11.72 5.00
N ALA A 171 9.68 -11.16 3.94
CA ALA A 171 10.06 -9.76 3.91
C ALA A 171 8.78 -8.90 3.93
N PRO A 172 8.69 -7.87 4.80
CA PRO A 172 7.60 -6.91 4.73
C PRO A 172 7.72 -6.07 3.47
N GLU A 173 6.59 -5.92 2.78
CA GLU A 173 6.52 -5.24 1.50
C GLU A 173 5.38 -4.21 1.51
N LYS A 174 5.58 -3.12 0.79
CA LYS A 174 4.58 -2.06 0.58
C LYS A 174 4.83 -1.43 -0.78
N ILE A 175 3.77 -1.29 -1.56
CA ILE A 175 3.82 -0.69 -2.89
C ILE A 175 2.86 0.50 -2.96
N VAL A 176 3.28 1.58 -3.60
CA VAL A 176 2.46 2.77 -3.90
C VAL A 176 2.78 3.27 -5.30
N ARG A 177 1.89 4.08 -5.86
CA ARG A 177 2.07 4.73 -7.16
C ARG A 177 2.01 6.24 -6.98
N HIS A 178 2.87 6.96 -7.69
CA HIS A 178 2.76 8.41 -7.82
C HIS A 178 2.98 8.77 -9.29
N GLN A 179 1.99 9.42 -9.91
CA GLN A 179 1.99 9.74 -11.33
C GLN A 179 2.31 8.50 -12.20
N ASN A 180 3.35 8.59 -13.02
CA ASN A 180 3.84 7.55 -13.92
C ASN A 180 4.94 6.66 -13.30
N GLU A 181 5.15 6.73 -11.99
CA GLU A 181 6.13 5.93 -11.26
C GLU A 181 5.44 5.00 -10.24
N ILE A 182 6.02 3.82 -10.03
CA ILE A 182 5.62 2.88 -8.98
C ILE A 182 6.78 2.72 -8.00
N PHE A 183 6.49 2.83 -6.71
CA PHE A 183 7.47 2.73 -5.63
C PHE A 183 7.20 1.46 -4.83
N TYR A 184 8.17 0.56 -4.83
CA TYR A 184 8.13 -0.69 -4.11
C TYR A 184 9.13 -0.67 -2.96
N PHE A 185 8.63 -0.83 -1.74
CA PHE A 185 9.42 -0.86 -0.53
C PHE A 185 9.48 -2.26 0.04
N THR A 186 10.67 -2.70 0.42
CA THR A 186 10.86 -3.96 1.16
C THR A 186 11.92 -3.82 2.23
N THR A 187 11.82 -4.61 3.29
CA THR A 187 12.82 -4.63 4.35
C THR A 187 13.10 -6.07 4.81
N ARG A 188 14.24 -6.28 5.45
CA ARG A 188 14.68 -7.61 5.88
C ARG A 188 13.94 -8.16 7.11
N ALA A 189 13.21 -7.33 7.84
CA ALA A 189 12.60 -7.71 9.11
C ALA A 189 11.27 -7.02 9.37
N GLU A 190 10.30 -7.78 9.88
CA GLU A 190 8.96 -7.31 10.28
C GLU A 190 8.99 -6.09 11.21
N MET A 191 9.95 -6.03 12.13
CA MET A 191 10.12 -4.90 13.04
C MET A 191 10.40 -3.57 12.34
N PHE A 192 10.82 -3.57 11.08
CA PHE A 192 11.05 -2.38 10.27
C PHE A 192 9.87 -1.99 9.36
N ARG A 193 8.75 -2.74 9.38
CA ARG A 193 7.57 -2.47 8.53
C ARG A 193 7.05 -1.04 8.67
N THR A 194 7.07 -0.48 9.87
CA THR A 194 6.58 0.89 10.11
C THR A 194 7.36 1.94 9.33
N TYR A 195 8.66 1.73 9.07
CA TYR A 195 9.46 2.65 8.27
C TYR A 195 9.05 2.63 6.81
N ILE A 196 8.91 1.44 6.20
CA ILE A 196 8.49 1.35 4.80
C ILE A 196 7.07 1.88 4.59
N ASN A 197 6.15 1.61 5.52
CA ASN A 197 4.79 2.15 5.45
C ASN A 197 4.79 3.67 5.53
N ARG A 198 5.54 4.25 6.48
CA ARG A 198 5.63 5.71 6.65
C ARG A 198 6.11 6.40 5.38
N TYR A 199 7.15 5.90 4.72
CA TYR A 199 7.69 6.55 3.53
C TYR A 199 6.86 6.28 2.28
N ALA A 200 6.19 5.12 2.19
CA ALA A 200 5.21 4.86 1.14
C ALA A 200 4.02 5.83 1.24
N ASP A 201 3.45 5.99 2.44
CA ASP A 201 2.34 6.92 2.69
C ASP A 201 2.78 8.37 2.44
N PHE A 202 4.03 8.72 2.77
CA PHE A 202 4.60 10.03 2.47
C PHE A 202 4.63 10.33 0.97
N ILE A 203 5.05 9.37 0.13
CA ILE A 203 5.05 9.52 -1.34
C ILE A 203 3.63 9.69 -1.88
N GLU A 204 2.70 8.85 -1.44
CA GLU A 204 1.31 8.87 -1.89
C GLU A 204 0.61 10.21 -1.60
N GLN A 205 1.03 10.91 -0.55
CA GLN A 205 0.48 12.21 -0.14
C GLN A 205 1.12 13.42 -0.85
N GLN A 206 2.19 13.23 -1.61
CA GLN A 206 2.77 14.33 -2.40
C GLN A 206 1.84 14.70 -3.56
N LYS A 207 1.77 15.99 -3.89
CA LYS A 207 0.93 16.55 -4.94
C LYS A 207 1.72 16.89 -6.18
#